data_AF-A0A4Q6XI59-F1
#
_entry.id   AF-A0A4Q6XI59-F1
#
_cell.length_a   1.000
_cell.length_b   1.000
_cell.length_c   1.000
_cell.angle_alpha   90.00
_cell.angle_beta   90.00
_cell.angle_gamma   90.00
#
_symmetry.space_group_name_H-M   'P 1'
#
loop_
_entity.id
_entity.type
_entity.pdbx_description
1 polymer ?
#
loop_
_entity_poly.entity_id
_entity_poly.type
_entity_poly.pdbx_seq_one_letter_code
_entity_poly.pdbx_strand_id
1 'polypeptide(L)'
;MSNHENIATTHDHHDHGGMDKKGIWRVFFILLALTALEFLIALGFVHHWGILQKGIFVNVIYIALTLVKAFYIIAYFMHLKFEKSGFIVCVSIGFIFIVYFIVLMLIEGDYLLYHLQSHPLFPNN
;
A
#
# COMPACT_ATOMS: atom_id res chain seq x y z
N MET A 1 66.94 -8.54 -4.62
CA MET A 1 65.74 -9.35 -4.32
C MET A 1 65.14 -8.85 -3.02
N SER A 2 64.10 -8.04 -3.11
CA SER A 2 63.12 -7.82 -2.04
C SER A 2 61.91 -7.13 -2.69
N ASN A 3 61.02 -7.95 -3.24
CA ASN A 3 59.74 -7.52 -3.76
C ASN A 3 58.92 -7.00 -2.58
N HIS A 4 58.69 -5.69 -2.55
CA HIS A 4 57.73 -5.10 -1.63
C HIS A 4 56.35 -5.48 -2.16
N GLU A 5 55.76 -6.53 -1.58
CA GLU A 5 54.39 -6.95 -1.80
C GLU A 5 53.48 -5.80 -1.37
N ASN A 6 53.05 -5.03 -2.35
CA ASN A 6 51.94 -4.12 -2.22
C ASN A 6 50.69 -5.00 -2.06
N ILE A 7 50.44 -5.41 -0.81
CA ILE A 7 49.16 -5.96 -0.40
C ILE A 7 48.16 -4.80 -0.58
N ALA A 8 47.68 -4.66 -1.81
CA ALA A 8 46.42 -4.03 -2.11
C ALA A 8 45.35 -4.87 -1.44
N THR A 9 45.19 -4.69 -0.13
CA THR A 9 43.98 -5.03 0.61
C THR A 9 42.88 -4.20 -0.01
N THR A 10 42.32 -4.76 -1.08
CA THR A 10 41.04 -4.36 -1.64
C THR A 10 40.04 -4.65 -0.53
N HIS A 11 39.80 -3.64 0.30
CA HIS A 11 38.69 -3.63 1.23
C HIS A 11 37.42 -3.57 0.39
N ASP A 12 37.02 -4.73 -0.13
CA ASP A 12 35.67 -4.99 -0.64
C ASP A 12 34.70 -4.91 0.55
N HIS A 13 34.43 -3.69 1.01
CA HIS A 13 33.26 -3.38 1.83
C HIS A 13 32.02 -3.38 0.93
N HIS A 14 31.73 -4.55 0.36
CA HIS A 14 30.47 -4.83 -0.32
C HIS A 14 29.44 -5.35 0.71
N ASP A 15 29.31 -4.66 1.84
CA ASP A 15 28.17 -4.79 2.74
C ASP A 15 27.00 -3.96 2.17
N HIS A 16 26.46 -4.41 1.03
CA HIS A 16 25.31 -3.79 0.38
C HIS A 16 24.02 -4.53 0.75
N GLY A 17 23.64 -4.46 2.03
CA GLY A 17 22.35 -4.93 2.53
C GLY A 17 21.20 -3.91 2.39
N GLY A 18 21.47 -2.69 1.92
CA GLY A 18 20.50 -1.60 1.83
C GLY A 18 20.33 -1.07 0.40
N MET A 19 19.08 -0.74 0.03
CA MET A 19 18.75 -0.09 -1.23
C MET A 19 19.57 1.19 -1.44
N ASP A 20 20.22 1.32 -2.60
CA ASP A 20 20.95 2.54 -2.97
C ASP A 20 20.04 3.78 -2.94
N LYS A 21 20.58 4.94 -2.58
CA LYS A 21 19.87 6.22 -2.47
C LYS A 21 19.13 6.56 -3.77
N LYS A 22 19.68 6.15 -4.92
CA LYS A 22 19.05 6.29 -6.25
C LYS A 22 17.78 5.44 -6.43
N GLY A 23 17.73 4.26 -5.81
CA GLY A 23 16.56 3.37 -5.83
C GLY A 23 15.37 3.96 -5.08
N ILE A 24 15.62 4.52 -3.89
CA ILE A 24 14.60 5.21 -3.08
C ILE A 24 14.02 6.39 -3.85
N TRP A 25 14.88 7.22 -4.46
CA TRP A 25 14.43 8.38 -5.24
C TRP A 25 13.58 7.96 -6.43
N ARG A 26 13.97 6.91 -7.17
CA ARG A 26 13.18 6.38 -8.28
C ARG A 26 11.77 5.94 -7.84
N VAL A 27 11.68 5.18 -6.74
CA VAL A 27 10.39 4.70 -6.23
C VAL A 27 9.53 5.84 -5.71
N PHE A 28 10.14 6.83 -5.06
CA PHE A 28 9.46 8.04 -4.61
C PHE A 28 8.76 8.77 -5.77
N PHE A 29 9.45 8.99 -6.89
CA PHE A 29 8.83 9.66 -8.05
C PHE A 29 7.71 8.83 -8.69
N ILE A 30 7.85 7.50 -8.73
CA ILE A 30 6.79 6.61 -9.23
C ILE A 30 5.55 6.73 -8.36
N LEU A 31 5.71 6.70 -7.03
CA LEU A 31 4.60 6.81 -6.08
C LEU A 31 3.97 8.20 -6.07
N LEU A 32 4.78 9.25 -6.25
CA LEU A 32 4.30 10.62 -6.42
C LEU A 32 3.46 10.75 -7.70
N ALA A 33 3.95 10.23 -8.82
CA ALA A 33 3.22 10.24 -10.09
C ALA A 33 1.90 9.45 -10.00
N LEU A 34 1.91 8.27 -9.36
CA LEU A 34 0.72 7.46 -9.15
C LEU A 34 -0.32 8.23 -8.31
N THR A 35 0.13 8.89 -7.24
CA THR A 35 -0.73 9.72 -6.39
C THR A 35 -1.29 10.93 -7.14
N ALA A 36 -0.47 11.62 -7.92
CA ALA A 36 -0.91 12.75 -8.74
C ALA A 36 -1.96 12.30 -9.78
N LEU A 37 -1.78 11.11 -10.38
CA LEU A 37 -2.74 10.52 -11.31
C LEU A 37 -4.06 10.18 -10.61
N GLU A 38 -4.02 9.59 -9.41
CA GLU A 38 -5.22 9.32 -8.60
C GLU A 38 -6.02 10.62 -8.33
N PHE A 39 -5.33 11.68 -7.90
CA PHE A 39 -5.96 12.99 -7.68
C PHE A 39 -6.50 13.60 -8.98
N LEU A 40 -5.80 13.46 -10.10
CA LEU A 40 -6.27 13.96 -11.39
C LEU A 40 -7.55 13.24 -11.85
N ILE A 41 -7.65 11.92 -11.63
CA ILE A 41 -8.85 11.14 -11.93
C ILE A 41 -9.99 11.57 -11.00
N ALA A 42 -9.74 11.68 -9.70
CA ALA A 42 -10.75 12.02 -8.70
C ALA A 42 -11.26 13.47 -8.82
N LEU A 43 -10.37 14.44 -9.03
CA LEU A 43 -10.71 15.87 -9.09
C LEU A 43 -11.00 16.34 -10.52
N GLY A 44 -10.27 15.86 -11.52
CA GLY A 44 -10.42 16.27 -12.91
C GLY A 44 -11.56 15.51 -13.62
N PHE A 45 -11.42 14.20 -13.75
CA PHE A 45 -12.37 13.38 -14.54
C PHE A 45 -13.75 13.25 -13.90
N VAL A 46 -13.82 13.06 -12.58
CA VAL A 46 -15.10 12.86 -11.89
C VAL A 46 -15.78 14.19 -11.55
N HIS A 47 -15.04 15.19 -11.06
CA HIS A 47 -15.63 16.43 -10.57
C HIS A 47 -15.70 17.54 -11.62
N HIS A 48 -14.66 17.70 -12.45
CA HIS A 48 -14.52 18.85 -13.34
C HIS A 48 -15.01 18.61 -14.78
N TRP A 49 -14.85 17.39 -15.30
CA TRP A 49 -15.23 17.07 -16.67
C TRP A 49 -16.60 16.41 -16.81
N GLY A 50 -17.16 15.77 -15.78
CA GLY A 50 -18.52 15.20 -15.81
C GLY A 50 -18.76 14.11 -16.89
N ILE A 51 -17.73 13.75 -17.66
CA ILE A 51 -17.78 12.83 -18.80
C ILE A 51 -17.92 11.38 -18.35
N LEU A 52 -17.43 11.07 -17.15
CA LEU A 52 -17.66 9.78 -16.51
C LEU A 52 -18.72 9.97 -15.44
N GLN A 53 -19.96 9.57 -15.74
CA GLN A 53 -20.95 9.29 -14.70
C GLN A 53 -20.26 8.44 -13.63
N LYS A 54 -20.50 8.72 -12.34
CA LYS A 54 -19.91 8.05 -11.17
C LYS A 54 -20.18 6.54 -11.23
N GLY A 55 -19.45 5.87 -12.10
CA GLY A 55 -19.71 4.54 -12.58
C GLY A 55 -18.83 3.59 -11.81
N ILE A 56 -19.34 2.38 -11.62
CA ILE A 56 -18.63 1.31 -10.92
C ILE A 56 -17.21 1.12 -11.48
N PHE A 57 -17.02 1.34 -12.78
CA PHE A 57 -15.72 1.25 -13.45
C PHE A 57 -14.68 2.25 -12.92
N VAL A 58 -15.06 3.52 -12.71
CA VAL A 58 -14.13 4.57 -12.22
C VAL A 58 -13.75 4.32 -10.76
N ASN A 59 -14.70 3.86 -9.95
CA ASN A 59 -14.43 3.48 -8.58
C ASN A 59 -13.48 2.27 -8.52
N VAL A 60 -13.71 1.26 -9.36
CA VAL A 60 -12.85 0.06 -9.41
C VAL A 60 -11.43 0.41 -9.83
N ILE A 61 -11.23 1.23 -10.86
CA ILE A 61 -9.87 1.62 -11.28
C ILE A 61 -9.18 2.45 -10.21
N TYR A 62 -9.89 3.36 -9.55
CA TYR A 62 -9.35 4.17 -8.45
C TYR A 62 -8.90 3.27 -7.29
N ILE A 63 -9.75 2.34 -6.84
CA ILE A 63 -9.41 1.37 -5.79
C ILE A 63 -8.19 0.54 -6.20
N ALA A 64 -8.13 0.07 -7.46
CA ALA A 64 -7.00 -0.71 -7.95
C ALA A 64 -5.68 0.08 -7.94
N LEU A 65 -5.70 1.35 -8.40
CA LEU A 65 -4.54 2.25 -8.35
C LEU A 65 -4.05 2.46 -6.92
N THR A 66 -4.97 2.65 -5.96
CA THR A 66 -4.63 2.81 -4.55
C THR A 66 -4.00 1.55 -3.96
N LEU A 67 -4.51 0.36 -4.33
CA LEU A 67 -3.92 -0.92 -3.90
C LEU A 67 -2.51 -1.12 -4.46
N VAL A 68 -2.29 -0.81 -5.74
CA VAL A 68 -0.95 -0.89 -6.35
C VAL A 68 0.03 0.04 -5.63
N LYS A 69 -0.37 1.28 -5.37
CA LYS A 69 0.43 2.23 -4.60
C LYS A 69 0.77 1.72 -3.21
N ALA A 70 -0.22 1.20 -2.47
CA ALA A 70 -0.02 0.64 -1.15
C ALA A 70 0.99 -0.51 -1.17
N PHE A 71 0.89 -1.41 -2.15
CA PHE A 71 1.86 -2.48 -2.36
C PHE A 71 3.27 -1.96 -2.61
N TYR A 72 3.44 -0.94 -3.45
CA TYR A 72 4.75 -0.33 -3.70
C TYR A 72 5.35 0.32 -2.44
N ILE A 73 4.53 0.96 -1.60
CA ILE A 73 4.99 1.54 -0.32
C ILE A 73 5.50 0.43 0.60
N ILE A 74 4.73 -0.64 0.78
CA ILE A 74 5.10 -1.77 1.64
C ILE A 74 6.36 -2.47 1.09
N ALA A 75 6.43 -2.74 -0.20
CA ALA A 75 7.57 -3.44 -0.79
C ALA A 75 8.88 -2.64 -0.71
N TYR A 76 8.83 -1.32 -0.95
CA TYR A 76 10.04 -0.51 -1.13
C TYR A 76 10.34 0.46 0.03
N PHE A 77 9.35 1.11 0.62
CA PHE A 77 9.58 2.04 1.74
C PHE A 77 9.68 1.34 3.10
N MET A 78 8.99 0.21 3.29
CA MET A 78 9.16 -0.61 4.49
C MET A 78 10.36 -1.58 4.42
N HIS A 79 11.21 -1.47 3.38
CA HIS A 79 12.41 -2.32 3.18
C HIS A 79 12.12 -3.84 3.16
N LEU A 80 10.86 -4.24 3.03
CA LEU A 80 10.42 -5.64 3.13
C LEU A 80 10.97 -6.51 1.99
N LYS A 81 11.24 -5.94 0.81
CA LYS A 81 11.71 -6.69 -0.35
C LYS A 81 13.16 -7.19 -0.23
N PHE A 82 14.00 -6.57 0.60
CA PHE A 82 15.43 -6.88 0.66
C PHE A 82 15.89 -7.43 2.02
N GLU A 83 15.07 -7.34 3.08
CA GLU A 83 15.40 -7.92 4.39
C GLU A 83 14.25 -8.65 5.07
N LYS A 84 14.63 -9.77 5.71
CA LYS A 84 13.89 -10.61 6.67
C LYS A 84 12.46 -10.97 6.25
N SER A 85 12.35 -12.12 5.58
CA SER A 85 11.07 -12.79 5.24
C SER A 85 10.09 -12.94 6.43
N GLY A 86 10.57 -12.95 7.68
CA GLY A 86 9.71 -12.97 8.87
C GLY A 86 8.90 -11.69 9.07
N PHE A 87 9.44 -10.52 8.69
CA PHE A 87 8.73 -9.25 8.80
C PHE A 87 7.60 -9.15 7.74
N ILE A 88 7.82 -9.69 6.53
CA ILE A 88 6.78 -9.85 5.50
C ILE A 88 5.61 -10.69 6.03
N VAL A 89 5.89 -11.83 6.66
CA VAL A 89 4.84 -12.72 7.20
C VAL A 89 4.07 -12.05 8.32
N CYS A 90 4.75 -11.33 9.23
CA CYS A 90 4.13 -10.60 10.33
C CYS A 90 3.19 -9.48 9.83
N VAL A 91 3.63 -8.69 8.86
CA VAL A 91 2.78 -7.63 8.27
C VAL A 91 1.64 -8.24 7.47
N SER A 92 1.88 -9.33 6.73
CA SER A 92 0.85 -9.99 5.92
C SER A 92 -0.25 -10.61 6.79
N ILE A 93 0.12 -11.32 7.86
CA ILE A 93 -0.87 -11.91 8.78
C ILE A 93 -1.67 -10.81 9.49
N GLY A 94 -1.02 -9.72 9.90
CA GLY A 94 -1.70 -8.55 10.49
C GLY A 94 -2.68 -7.90 9.51
N PHE A 95 -2.30 -7.75 8.24
CA PHE A 95 -3.16 -7.22 7.20
C PHE A 95 -4.39 -8.10 6.95
N ILE A 96 -4.20 -9.41 6.86
CA ILE A 96 -5.30 -10.39 6.71
C ILE A 96 -6.24 -10.32 7.90
N PHE A 97 -5.71 -10.22 9.12
CA PHE A 97 -6.51 -10.09 10.33
C PHE A 97 -7.35 -8.81 10.34
N ILE A 98 -6.80 -7.67 9.90
CA ILE A 98 -7.54 -6.41 9.79
C ILE A 98 -8.68 -6.54 8.78
N VAL A 99 -8.42 -7.11 7.59
CA VAL A 99 -9.47 -7.30 6.57
C VAL A 99 -10.58 -8.22 7.10
N TYR A 100 -10.20 -9.32 7.75
CA TYR A 100 -11.15 -10.24 8.38
C TYR A 100 -11.99 -9.53 9.45
N PHE A 101 -11.36 -8.71 10.30
CA PHE A 101 -12.05 -7.95 11.35
C PHE A 101 -13.03 -6.92 10.78
N ILE A 102 -12.67 -6.23 9.69
CA ILE A 102 -13.59 -5.29 9.00
C ILE A 102 -14.82 -6.04 8.48
N VAL A 103 -14.62 -7.20 7.85
CA VAL A 103 -15.74 -8.03 7.35
C VAL A 103 -16.64 -8.50 8.51
N LEU A 104 -16.04 -8.96 9.62
CA LEU A 104 -16.79 -9.38 10.80
C LEU A 104 -17.63 -8.21 11.36
N MET A 105 -17.02 -7.03 11.52
CA MET A 105 -17.73 -5.84 12.00
C MET A 105 -18.84 -5.38 11.05
N LEU A 106 -18.67 -5.53 9.73
CA LEU A 106 -19.74 -5.25 8.77
C LEU A 106 -20.92 -6.22 8.90
N ILE A 107 -20.65 -7.52 9.09
CA ILE A 107 -21.69 -8.54 9.27
C ILE A 107 -22.45 -8.32 10.58
N GLU A 108 -21.74 -8.16 11.70
CA GLU A 108 -22.36 -7.93 13.00
C GLU A 108 -23.09 -6.59 13.05
N GLY A 109 -22.52 -5.55 12.45
CA GLY A 109 -23.15 -4.24 12.34
C GLY A 109 -24.46 -4.28 11.55
N ASP A 110 -24.49 -5.00 10.44
CA ASP A 110 -25.68 -5.22 9.62
C ASP A 110 -26.75 -6.04 10.39
N TYR A 111 -26.34 -7.11 11.07
CA TYR A 111 -27.23 -7.92 11.92
C TYR A 111 -27.88 -7.09 13.04
N LEU A 112 -27.10 -6.26 13.72
CA LEU A 112 -27.59 -5.35 14.75
C LEU A 112 -28.53 -4.30 14.19
N LEU A 113 -28.25 -3.73 13.01
CA LEU A 113 -29.11 -2.75 12.36
C LEU A 113 -30.50 -3.32 12.09
N TYR A 114 -30.61 -4.53 11.53
CA TYR A 114 -31.90 -5.15 11.27
C TYR A 114 -32.68 -5.48 12.55
N HIS A 115 -32.00 -5.96 13.60
CA HIS A 115 -32.69 -6.40 14.82
C HIS A 115 -33.02 -5.27 15.80
N LEU A 116 -32.15 -4.28 16.00
CA LEU A 116 -32.46 -3.14 16.89
C LEU A 116 -33.49 -2.19 16.29
N GLN A 117 -33.46 -1.97 14.97
CA GLN A 117 -34.40 -1.06 14.30
C GLN A 117 -35.81 -1.66 14.16
N SER A 118 -35.93 -2.99 14.25
CA SER A 118 -37.23 -3.68 14.31
C SER A 118 -37.80 -3.77 15.73
N HIS A 119 -37.06 -3.31 16.74
CA HIS A 119 -37.48 -3.40 18.14
C HIS A 119 -38.52 -2.33 18.47
N PRO A 120 -39.61 -2.64 19.21
CA PRO A 120 -40.68 -1.70 19.55
C PRO A 120 -40.24 -0.46 20.38
N LEU A 121 -38.97 -0.37 20.78
CA LEU A 121 -38.40 0.80 21.47
C LEU A 121 -37.81 1.86 20.52
N PHE A 122 -37.54 1.51 19.26
CA PHE A 122 -37.02 2.43 18.23
C PHE A 122 -37.78 2.23 16.91
N PRO A 123 -39.05 2.68 16.83
CA PRO A 123 -39.87 2.52 15.62
C PRO A 123 -39.25 3.28 14.44
N ASN A 124 -39.21 2.63 13.27
CA ASN A 124 -38.83 3.30 12.02
C ASN A 124 -39.97 4.24 11.58
N ASN A 125 -39.60 5.40 11.06
CA ASN A 125 -40.48 6.37 10.42
C ASN A 125 -40.12 6.51 8.95
#